data_AF-S7VCV8-F1
#
_entry.id   AF-S7VCV8-F1
#
_cell.length_a   1.000
_cell.length_b   1.000
_cell.length_c   1.000
_cell.angle_alpha   90.00
_cell.angle_beta   90.00
_cell.angle_gamma   90.00
#
_symmetry.space_group_name_H-M   'P 1'
#
loop_
_entity.id
_entity.type
_entity.pdbx_description
1 polymer ?
#
loop_
_entity_poly.entity_id
_entity_poly.type
_entity_poly.pdbx_seq_one_letter_code
_entity_poly.pdbx_strand_id
1 'polypeptide(L)'
;MQYVSHKDLGFDKEQVIIAHIDDVKVRRQIPGLKATLLQSPFVESVATAGNPLGTNYLGKNGFFFEVNGKMQTTASLANFIYADEDFLPTNGMQLIQGRNFSSDMTTDKDATVIINETLMKSLGYTNAIGKKISYKTGKDSLINRQVIGVVKDFHATSLQHIIQPMVLLMPPKDNDKDNLYVKISKGKATEGIAFVKKTIEQFDFENKADVYFLNENFSTTVCVSAKAGEISIGLYGPGFCHILSWSIGLGDLYSGTAKKGNWC
;
A
#
# COMPACT_ATOMS: atom_id res chain seq x y z
N MET A 1 -23.77 -13.02 1.67
CA MET A 1 -24.15 -11.76 1.02
C MET A 1 -22.89 -10.91 0.88
N GLN A 2 -22.28 -10.90 -0.31
CA GLN A 2 -21.06 -10.13 -0.59
C GLN A 2 -21.47 -8.77 -1.15
N TYR A 3 -21.36 -7.72 -0.34
CA TYR A 3 -21.47 -6.35 -0.84
C TYR A 3 -20.08 -5.94 -1.35
N VAL A 4 -19.67 -6.48 -2.50
CA VAL A 4 -18.51 -5.95 -3.22
C VAL A 4 -18.94 -4.59 -3.75
N SER A 5 -18.54 -3.53 -3.04
CA SER A 5 -18.73 -2.17 -3.50
C SER A 5 -18.10 -2.03 -4.88
N HIS A 6 -18.93 -1.83 -5.90
CA HIS A 6 -18.55 -1.55 -7.30
C HIS A 6 -18.09 -0.10 -7.49
N LYS A 7 -17.70 0.58 -6.41
CA LYS A 7 -17.19 1.95 -6.48
C LYS A 7 -15.79 1.92 -7.09
N ASP A 8 -15.61 2.68 -8.17
CA ASP A 8 -14.32 2.87 -8.83
C ASP A 8 -13.30 3.42 -7.83
N LEU A 9 -12.24 2.65 -7.58
CA LEU A 9 -11.18 2.99 -6.63
C LEU A 9 -10.10 3.88 -7.26
N GLY A 10 -10.10 4.02 -8.58
CA GLY A 10 -9.02 4.65 -9.35
C GLY A 10 -7.78 3.76 -9.52
N PHE A 11 -7.85 2.49 -9.13
CA PHE A 11 -6.77 1.49 -9.26
C PHE A 11 -7.32 0.04 -9.22
N ASP A 12 -6.56 -0.91 -9.72
CA ASP A 12 -6.84 -2.35 -9.72
C ASP A 12 -6.58 -2.93 -8.32
N LYS A 13 -7.64 -3.23 -7.56
CA LYS A 13 -7.52 -3.98 -6.28
C LYS A 13 -7.53 -5.49 -6.44
N GLU A 14 -7.99 -5.98 -7.59
CA GLU A 14 -8.14 -7.41 -7.82
C GLU A 14 -6.78 -8.04 -8.05
N GLN A 15 -6.50 -9.14 -7.34
CA GLN A 15 -5.27 -9.92 -7.48
C GLN A 15 -3.98 -9.21 -7.04
N VAL A 16 -4.09 -8.04 -6.40
CA VAL A 16 -2.93 -7.41 -5.76
C VAL A 16 -2.86 -7.86 -4.30
N ILE A 17 -1.78 -8.56 -3.97
CA ILE A 17 -1.41 -8.95 -2.62
C ILE A 17 -0.49 -7.87 -2.05
N ILE A 18 -0.73 -7.48 -0.81
CA ILE A 18 0.23 -6.70 -0.02
C ILE A 18 0.92 -7.63 0.97
N ALA A 19 2.25 -7.58 0.99
CA ALA A 19 3.05 -8.20 2.03
C ALA A 19 3.84 -7.13 2.78
N HIS A 20 3.64 -7.05 4.10
CA HIS A 20 4.43 -6.17 4.95
C HIS A 20 5.75 -6.85 5.34
N ILE A 21 6.85 -6.12 5.19
CA ILE A 21 8.21 -6.60 5.48
C ILE A 21 8.73 -5.81 6.69
N ASP A 22 8.71 -6.41 7.88
CA ASP A 22 9.18 -5.76 9.11
C ASP A 22 10.71 -5.69 9.19
N ASP A 23 11.42 -6.75 8.80
CA ASP A 23 12.87 -6.82 8.95
C ASP A 23 13.59 -5.88 7.97
N VAL A 24 14.25 -4.88 8.54
CA VAL A 24 15.09 -3.91 7.85
C VAL A 24 16.19 -4.56 6.99
N LYS A 25 16.72 -5.73 7.39
CA LYS A 25 17.70 -6.50 6.60
C LYS A 25 17.07 -7.08 5.34
N VAL A 26 15.80 -7.49 5.42
CA VAL A 26 15.04 -8.01 4.27
C VAL A 26 14.66 -6.86 3.35
N ARG A 27 14.31 -5.69 3.88
CA ARG A 27 14.04 -4.48 3.06
C ARG A 27 15.22 -4.08 2.16
N ARG A 28 16.46 -4.28 2.61
CA ARG A 28 17.66 -4.08 1.77
C ARG A 28 17.78 -5.04 0.59
N GLN A 29 17.10 -6.17 0.67
CA GLN A 29 17.11 -7.23 -0.33
C GLN A 29 15.87 -7.18 -1.24
N ILE A 30 15.02 -6.15 -1.10
CA ILE A 30 13.84 -5.91 -1.95
C ILE A 30 14.16 -6.06 -3.45
N PRO A 31 15.26 -5.53 -4.01
CA PRO A 31 15.55 -5.73 -5.44
C PRO A 31 15.69 -7.21 -5.83
N GLY A 32 16.35 -8.02 -4.99
CA GLY A 32 16.48 -9.46 -5.18
C GLY A 32 15.15 -10.19 -4.99
N LEU A 33 14.37 -9.80 -3.98
CA LEU A 33 13.04 -10.33 -3.73
C LEU A 33 12.10 -10.09 -4.92
N LYS A 34 12.07 -8.85 -5.46
CA LYS A 34 11.31 -8.50 -6.67
C LYS A 34 11.74 -9.36 -7.85
N ALA A 35 13.05 -9.49 -8.09
CA ALA A 35 13.57 -10.29 -9.19
C ALA A 35 13.15 -11.77 -9.09
N THR A 36 13.21 -12.37 -7.90
CA THR A 36 12.78 -13.77 -7.68
C THR A 36 11.27 -13.94 -7.87
N LEU A 37 10.46 -12.98 -7.40
CA LEU A 37 9.01 -13.03 -7.57
C LEU A 37 8.62 -12.97 -9.06
N LEU A 38 9.26 -12.08 -9.82
CA LEU A 38 9.01 -11.87 -11.25
C LEU A 38 9.46 -13.05 -12.14
N GLN A 39 10.20 -14.03 -11.61
CA GLN A 39 10.54 -15.25 -12.35
C GLN A 39 9.37 -16.23 -12.48
N SER A 40 8.32 -16.07 -11.67
CA SER A 40 7.18 -16.98 -11.65
C SER A 40 6.09 -16.53 -12.62
N PRO A 41 5.50 -17.45 -13.41
CA PRO A 41 4.35 -17.13 -14.25
C PRO A 41 3.08 -16.79 -13.44
N PHE A 42 3.11 -16.98 -12.11
CA PHE A 42 2.01 -16.60 -11.23
C PHE A 42 2.04 -15.12 -10.83
N VAL A 43 3.13 -14.40 -11.12
CA VAL A 43 3.30 -12.98 -10.77
C VAL A 43 3.36 -12.16 -12.05
N GLU A 44 2.46 -11.18 -12.17
CA GLU A 44 2.40 -10.26 -13.30
C GLU A 44 3.32 -9.06 -13.10
N SER A 45 3.30 -8.48 -11.89
CA SER A 45 4.15 -7.34 -11.55
C SER A 45 4.38 -7.24 -10.05
N VAL A 46 5.45 -6.53 -9.67
CA VAL A 46 5.81 -6.30 -8.28
C VAL A 46 6.21 -4.84 -8.09
N ALA A 47 5.64 -4.19 -7.09
CA ALA A 47 5.96 -2.83 -6.70
C ALA A 47 6.21 -2.71 -5.20
N THR A 48 6.73 -1.57 -4.78
CA THR A 48 6.93 -1.25 -3.37
C THR A 48 6.36 0.11 -3.02
N ALA A 49 5.83 0.19 -1.80
CA ALA A 49 5.45 1.46 -1.21
C ALA A 49 5.79 1.48 0.29
N GLY A 50 5.86 2.70 0.84
CA GLY A 50 6.08 2.93 2.28
C GLY A 50 4.81 2.78 3.13
N ASN A 51 3.63 2.63 2.50
CA ASN A 51 2.36 2.52 3.20
C ASN A 51 1.41 1.57 2.42
N PRO A 52 0.60 0.76 3.11
CA PRO A 52 -0.46 -0.03 2.49
C PRO A 52 -1.67 0.85 2.15
N LEU A 53 -2.13 0.78 0.90
CA LEU A 53 -3.38 1.40 0.44
C LEU A 53 -4.58 0.79 1.17
N GLY A 54 -5.63 1.58 1.35
CA GLY A 54 -6.86 1.19 2.04
C GLY A 54 -6.79 1.36 3.56
N THR A 55 -5.61 1.66 4.08
CA THR A 55 -5.45 1.99 5.50
C THR A 55 -5.56 3.51 5.73
N ASN A 56 -5.75 3.91 6.98
CA ASN A 56 -5.70 5.33 7.38
C ASN A 56 -4.27 5.78 7.72
N TYR A 57 -3.25 4.96 7.43
CA TYR A 57 -1.84 5.19 7.78
C TYR A 57 -1.06 5.74 6.58
N LEU A 58 -1.44 6.91 6.08
CA LEU A 58 -0.65 7.63 5.07
C LEU A 58 0.29 8.62 5.72
N GLY A 59 1.45 8.83 5.10
CA GLY A 59 2.33 9.94 5.48
C GLY A 59 1.61 11.28 5.31
N LYS A 60 1.87 12.23 6.21
CA LYS A 60 1.37 13.60 6.10
C LYS A 60 2.50 14.58 6.36
N ASN A 61 2.66 15.58 5.50
CA ASN A 61 3.68 16.61 5.66
C ASN A 61 3.17 17.99 5.21
N GLY A 62 3.86 19.04 5.64
CA GLY A 62 3.71 20.38 5.11
C GLY A 62 4.58 20.56 3.86
N PHE A 63 3.95 20.91 2.75
CA PHE A 63 4.61 21.17 1.48
C PHE A 63 4.42 22.63 1.06
N PHE A 64 5.44 23.22 0.46
CA PHE A 64 5.38 24.52 -0.18
C PHE A 64 5.30 24.30 -1.68
N PHE A 65 4.38 24.98 -2.35
CA PHE A 65 4.11 24.81 -3.77
C PHE A 65 4.41 26.10 -4.54
N GLU A 66 4.90 25.98 -5.77
CA GLU A 66 5.05 27.11 -6.66
C GLU A 66 3.69 27.51 -7.27
N VAL A 67 3.16 28.68 -6.92
CA VAL A 67 1.92 29.21 -7.51
C VAL A 67 2.23 30.55 -8.16
N ASN A 68 1.82 30.71 -9.43
CA ASN A 68 2.08 31.93 -10.22
C ASN A 68 3.57 32.35 -10.24
N GLY A 69 4.48 31.38 -10.33
CA GLY A 69 5.92 31.60 -10.40
C GLY A 69 6.60 31.95 -9.07
N LYS A 70 5.87 31.89 -7.94
CA LYS A 70 6.41 32.13 -6.61
C LYS A 70 6.15 30.94 -5.70
N MET A 71 7.14 30.58 -4.88
CA MET A 71 6.93 29.59 -3.82
C MET A 71 6.01 30.19 -2.75
N GLN A 72 5.04 29.39 -2.30
CA GLN A 72 4.25 29.73 -1.13
C GLN A 72 5.15 29.94 0.10
N THR A 73 4.78 30.88 0.96
CA THR A 73 5.47 31.15 2.23
C THR A 73 4.92 30.32 3.38
N THR A 74 3.73 29.76 3.23
CA THR A 74 3.07 28.89 4.19
C THR A 74 2.96 27.48 3.60
N ALA A 75 3.27 26.47 4.43
CA ALA A 75 3.13 25.08 4.03
C ALA A 75 1.64 24.69 3.97
N SER A 76 1.25 24.02 2.89
CA SER A 76 -0.03 23.35 2.76
C SER A 76 0.13 21.88 3.14
N LEU A 77 -0.81 21.33 3.91
CA LEU A 77 -0.79 19.93 4.29
C LEU A 77 -1.22 19.05 3.12
N ALA A 78 -0.42 18.05 2.80
CA ALA A 78 -0.78 17.00 1.85
C ALA A 78 -0.38 15.63 2.40
N ASN A 79 -1.11 14.61 1.98
CA ASN A 79 -0.69 13.24 2.21
C ASN A 79 0.48 12.90 1.27
N PHE A 80 1.32 11.97 1.68
CA PHE A 80 2.35 11.44 0.80
C PHE A 80 2.51 9.93 0.96
N ILE A 81 2.97 9.30 -0.11
CA ILE A 81 3.32 7.89 -0.15
C ILE A 81 4.70 7.80 -0.80
N TYR A 82 5.60 7.03 -0.18
CA TYR A 82 6.79 6.59 -0.87
C TYR A 82 6.43 5.44 -1.81
N ALA A 83 6.74 5.55 -3.09
CA ALA A 83 6.37 4.58 -4.12
C ALA A 83 7.53 4.41 -5.11
N ASP A 84 7.81 3.17 -5.50
CA ASP A 84 8.74 2.91 -6.60
C ASP A 84 8.08 3.11 -7.98
N GLU A 85 8.89 2.98 -9.01
CA GLU A 85 8.51 3.13 -10.41
C GLU A 85 7.42 2.14 -10.85
N ASP A 86 7.36 0.97 -10.24
CA ASP A 86 6.39 -0.06 -10.58
C ASP A 86 5.03 0.13 -9.89
N PHE A 87 4.93 1.05 -8.93
CA PHE A 87 3.72 1.22 -8.11
C PHE A 87 2.48 1.60 -8.92
N LEU A 88 2.58 2.61 -9.78
CA LEU A 88 1.47 3.03 -10.64
C LEU A 88 1.02 1.90 -11.58
N PRO A 89 1.91 1.28 -12.40
CA PRO A 89 1.49 0.23 -13.32
C PRO A 89 0.98 -1.02 -12.62
N THR A 90 1.59 -1.42 -11.50
CA THR A 90 1.14 -2.59 -10.71
C THR A 90 -0.27 -2.41 -10.19
N ASN A 91 -0.62 -1.20 -9.76
CA ASN A 91 -1.96 -0.89 -9.29
C ASN A 91 -2.89 -0.39 -10.42
N GLY A 92 -2.48 -0.39 -11.69
CA GLY A 92 -3.34 0.09 -12.78
C GLY A 92 -3.73 1.57 -12.67
N MET A 93 -2.90 2.38 -12.02
CA MET A 93 -3.13 3.82 -11.86
C MET A 93 -2.82 4.56 -13.17
N GLN A 94 -3.66 5.53 -13.52
CA GLN A 94 -3.55 6.27 -14.77
C GLN A 94 -2.84 7.63 -14.57
N LEU A 95 -1.82 7.91 -15.38
CA LEU A 95 -1.27 9.26 -15.51
C LEU A 95 -2.14 10.11 -16.44
N ILE A 96 -2.44 11.33 -16.01
CA ILE A 96 -3.21 12.32 -16.78
C ILE A 96 -2.32 13.43 -17.35
N GLN A 97 -1.12 13.63 -16.79
CA GLN A 97 -0.09 14.52 -17.34
C GLN A 97 1.31 13.96 -17.04
N GLY A 98 2.28 14.26 -17.91
CA GLY A 98 3.70 13.96 -17.69
C GLY A 98 4.01 12.47 -17.79
N ARG A 99 4.92 12.00 -16.92
CA ARG A 99 5.45 10.63 -16.92
C ARG A 99 5.53 10.03 -15.51
N ASN A 100 5.70 8.72 -15.46
CA ASN A 100 6.01 7.99 -14.23
C ASN A 100 7.49 8.18 -13.85
N PHE A 101 7.86 7.73 -12.64
CA PHE A 101 9.25 7.49 -12.28
C PHE A 101 9.87 6.45 -13.22
N SER A 102 11.18 6.55 -13.42
CA SER A 102 11.96 5.61 -14.23
C SER A 102 13.18 5.12 -13.44
N SER A 103 13.41 3.80 -13.46
CA SER A 103 14.63 3.18 -12.93
C SER A 103 15.90 3.67 -13.62
N ASP A 104 15.79 4.10 -14.88
CA ASP A 104 16.92 4.54 -15.70
C ASP A 104 17.33 6.00 -15.40
N MET A 105 16.48 6.75 -14.69
CA MET A 105 16.70 8.16 -14.35
C MET A 105 17.00 8.31 -12.86
N THR A 106 18.28 8.21 -12.48
CA THR A 106 18.71 8.32 -11.07
C THR A 106 18.27 9.62 -10.40
N THR A 107 18.10 10.69 -11.18
CA THR A 107 17.57 11.98 -10.69
C THR A 107 16.14 11.92 -10.19
N ASP A 108 15.35 10.94 -10.62
CA ASP A 108 13.95 10.83 -10.22
C ASP A 108 13.83 10.66 -8.70
N LYS A 109 14.71 9.84 -8.12
CA LYS A 109 14.77 9.57 -6.68
C LYS A 109 14.94 10.85 -5.85
N ASP A 110 15.80 11.74 -6.33
CA ASP A 110 16.32 12.86 -5.56
C ASP A 110 15.81 14.23 -6.00
N ALA A 111 15.02 14.32 -7.06
CA ALA A 111 14.61 15.62 -7.60
C ALA A 111 13.16 15.66 -8.08
N THR A 112 12.42 14.54 -8.06
CA THR A 112 11.10 14.48 -8.70
C THR A 112 9.97 14.03 -7.78
N VAL A 113 8.75 14.39 -8.15
CA VAL A 113 7.50 13.99 -7.52
C VAL A 113 6.39 13.79 -8.54
N ILE A 114 5.43 12.94 -8.20
CA ILE A 114 4.15 12.83 -8.89
C ILE A 114 3.07 13.35 -7.94
N ILE A 115 2.06 14.05 -8.45
CA ILE A 115 0.94 14.54 -7.63
C ILE A 115 -0.38 13.96 -8.15
N ASN A 116 -1.43 13.91 -7.31
CA ASN A 116 -2.75 13.57 -7.81
C ASN A 116 -3.51 14.77 -8.40
N GLU A 117 -4.57 14.47 -9.13
CA GLU A 117 -5.48 15.43 -9.74
C GLU A 117 -6.12 16.39 -8.71
N THR A 118 -6.49 15.90 -7.53
CA THR A 118 -7.02 16.73 -6.44
C THR A 118 -6.01 17.79 -5.99
N LEU A 119 -4.73 17.44 -5.80
CA LEU A 119 -3.70 18.41 -5.44
C LEU A 119 -3.49 19.43 -6.56
N MET A 120 -3.38 18.97 -7.82
CA MET A 120 -3.27 19.85 -8.98
C MET A 120 -4.42 20.88 -9.04
N LYS A 121 -5.68 20.44 -8.87
CA LYS A 121 -6.86 21.31 -8.86
C LYS A 121 -6.84 22.30 -7.70
N SER A 122 -6.47 21.84 -6.49
CA SER A 122 -6.41 22.70 -5.30
C SER A 122 -5.41 23.86 -5.42
N LEU A 123 -4.34 23.65 -6.19
CA LEU A 123 -3.31 24.67 -6.48
C LEU A 123 -3.67 25.56 -7.68
N GLY A 124 -4.79 25.31 -8.34
CA GLY A 124 -5.22 26.05 -9.54
C GLY A 124 -4.35 25.77 -10.76
N TYR A 125 -3.65 24.64 -10.81
CA TYR A 125 -2.79 24.31 -11.94
C TYR A 125 -3.61 23.79 -13.12
N THR A 126 -3.37 24.36 -14.30
CA THR A 126 -3.79 23.76 -15.59
C THR A 126 -2.73 22.78 -16.11
N ASN A 127 -1.46 23.09 -15.87
CA ASN A 127 -0.32 22.22 -16.15
C ASN A 127 0.58 22.21 -14.90
N ALA A 128 0.74 21.03 -14.30
CA ALA A 128 1.58 20.86 -13.12
C ALA A 128 3.03 20.49 -13.46
N ILE A 129 3.29 20.04 -14.68
CA ILE A 129 4.61 19.53 -15.06
C ILE A 129 5.64 20.66 -14.99
N GLY A 130 6.75 20.38 -14.32
CA GLY A 130 7.83 21.32 -14.11
C GLY A 130 7.67 22.24 -12.90
N LYS A 131 6.51 22.25 -12.24
CA LYS A 131 6.28 23.05 -11.02
C LYS A 131 7.16 22.59 -9.87
N LYS A 132 7.64 23.54 -9.08
CA LYS A 132 8.47 23.26 -7.91
C LYS A 132 7.63 22.98 -6.68
N ILE A 133 8.06 21.98 -5.93
CA ILE A 133 7.52 21.60 -4.62
C ILE A 133 8.68 21.52 -3.66
N SER A 134 8.51 21.99 -2.44
CA SER A 134 9.49 21.79 -1.39
C SER A 134 8.86 21.34 -0.08
N TYR A 135 9.61 20.63 0.73
CA TYR A 135 9.18 20.19 2.06
C TYR A 135 10.38 20.12 2.99
N LYS A 136 10.11 20.27 4.29
CA LYS A 136 11.17 20.17 5.30
C LYS A 136 11.35 18.72 5.73
N THR A 137 12.59 18.33 5.95
CA THR A 137 12.98 17.08 6.62
C THR A 137 13.89 17.39 7.80
N GLY A 138 13.60 16.78 8.96
CA GLY A 138 14.33 17.05 10.20
C GLY A 138 14.25 18.51 10.64
N LYS A 139 15.30 19.00 11.32
CA LYS A 139 15.27 20.34 11.91
C LYS A 139 15.35 21.49 10.91
N ASP A 140 16.08 21.38 9.79
CA ASP A 140 16.29 22.53 8.88
C ASP A 140 16.55 22.21 7.39
N SER A 141 16.44 20.95 6.94
CA SER A 141 16.71 20.65 5.53
C SER A 141 15.47 20.88 4.66
N LEU A 142 15.50 21.92 3.82
CA LEU A 142 14.49 22.14 2.79
C LEU A 142 14.84 21.33 1.54
N ILE A 143 14.01 20.35 1.24
CA ILE A 143 14.15 19.48 0.08
C ILE A 143 13.33 20.06 -1.05
N ASN A 144 13.94 20.24 -2.23
CA ASN A 144 13.26 20.70 -3.43
C ASN A 144 13.02 19.54 -4.38
N ARG A 145 11.87 19.56 -5.05
CA ARG A 145 11.41 18.57 -6.02
C ARG A 145 10.69 19.28 -7.16
N GLN A 146 10.61 18.59 -8.29
CA GLN A 146 9.89 19.03 -9.47
C GLN A 146 8.78 18.03 -9.80
N VAL A 147 7.59 18.52 -10.13
CA VAL A 147 6.49 17.67 -10.60
C VAL A 147 6.82 17.13 -11.98
N ILE A 148 6.87 15.81 -12.12
CA ILE A 148 7.11 15.12 -13.40
C ILE A 148 5.87 14.41 -13.93
N GLY A 149 4.86 14.21 -13.09
CA GLY A 149 3.64 13.51 -13.46
C GLY A 149 2.45 13.93 -12.61
N VAL A 150 1.26 13.77 -13.18
CA VAL A 150 -0.01 13.88 -12.47
C VAL A 150 -0.77 12.58 -12.64
N VAL A 151 -1.11 11.93 -11.54
CA VAL A 151 -1.92 10.71 -11.52
C VAL A 151 -3.40 11.09 -11.33
N LYS A 152 -4.29 10.35 -11.99
CA LYS A 152 -5.73 10.46 -11.78
C LYS A 152 -6.05 10.19 -10.31
N ASP A 153 -7.10 10.83 -9.80
CA ASP A 153 -7.52 10.63 -8.42
C ASP A 153 -7.86 9.17 -8.11
N PHE A 154 -7.37 8.71 -6.95
CA PHE A 154 -7.54 7.34 -6.47
C PHE A 154 -7.79 7.31 -4.96
N HIS A 155 -8.47 6.27 -4.49
CA HIS A 155 -8.83 6.11 -3.08
C HIS A 155 -7.69 5.46 -2.29
N ALA A 156 -6.75 6.27 -1.77
CA ALA A 156 -5.66 5.72 -0.95
C ALA A 156 -6.07 5.26 0.46
N THR A 157 -7.19 5.78 0.98
CA THR A 157 -7.78 5.38 2.27
C THR A 157 -9.19 4.81 2.04
N SER A 158 -9.89 4.40 3.11
CA SER A 158 -11.26 3.89 3.05
C SER A 158 -12.16 4.65 2.06
N LEU A 159 -13.03 3.91 1.36
CA LEU A 159 -13.97 4.39 0.34
C LEU A 159 -14.93 5.51 0.79
N GLN A 160 -15.05 5.69 2.11
CA GLN A 160 -15.89 6.70 2.74
C GLN A 160 -15.21 8.09 2.82
N HIS A 161 -13.90 8.15 2.60
CA HIS A 161 -13.15 9.40 2.68
C HIS A 161 -13.09 10.13 1.33
N ILE A 162 -13.15 11.47 1.43
CA ILE A 162 -12.89 12.36 0.31
C ILE A 162 -11.43 12.20 -0.12
N ILE A 163 -11.19 12.11 -1.43
CA ILE A 163 -9.83 12.03 -2.00
C ILE A 163 -9.06 13.28 -1.58
N GLN A 164 -7.91 13.07 -0.93
CA GLN A 164 -7.09 14.15 -0.37
C GLN A 164 -5.98 14.54 -1.34
N PRO A 165 -5.46 15.78 -1.25
CA PRO A 165 -4.24 16.16 -1.96
C PRO A 165 -3.07 15.23 -1.60
N MET A 166 -2.38 14.71 -2.61
CA MET A 166 -1.37 13.67 -2.45
C MET A 166 -0.12 13.90 -3.29
N VAL A 167 1.02 13.62 -2.68
CA VAL A 167 2.35 13.62 -3.29
C VAL A 167 2.95 12.22 -3.25
N LEU A 168 3.34 11.68 -4.39
CA LEU A 168 4.12 10.46 -4.50
C LEU A 168 5.59 10.83 -4.63
N LEU A 169 6.41 10.20 -3.81
CA LEU A 169 7.86 10.39 -3.73
C LEU A 169 8.53 9.03 -3.93
N MET A 170 9.70 8.99 -4.56
CA MET A 170 10.50 7.78 -4.46
C MET A 170 11.10 7.65 -3.04
N PRO A 171 11.19 6.42 -2.50
CA PRO A 171 11.80 6.20 -1.18
C PRO A 171 13.24 6.70 -1.14
N PRO A 172 13.65 7.56 -0.18
CA PRO A 172 15.01 8.08 -0.14
C PRO A 172 16.02 7.01 0.27
N LYS A 173 15.62 6.03 1.10
CA LYS A 173 16.44 4.86 1.46
C LYS A 173 15.70 3.59 1.07
N ASP A 174 16.46 2.53 0.78
CA ASP A 174 15.87 1.23 0.41
C ASP A 174 15.04 0.63 1.55
N ASN A 175 15.36 0.98 2.79
CA ASN A 175 14.64 0.52 3.99
C ASN A 175 13.30 1.22 4.21
N ASP A 176 12.98 2.26 3.43
CA ASP A 176 11.70 2.96 3.46
C ASP A 176 10.65 2.27 2.54
N LYS A 177 11.00 1.11 1.97
CA LYS A 177 10.15 0.20 1.20
C LYS A 177 9.73 -0.98 2.08
N ASP A 178 8.63 -0.85 2.78
CA ASP A 178 8.18 -1.85 3.77
C ASP A 178 6.90 -2.60 3.35
N ASN A 179 6.24 -2.18 2.27
CA ASN A 179 5.09 -2.87 1.73
C ASN A 179 5.37 -3.30 0.28
N LEU A 180 5.26 -4.59 0.02
CA LEU A 180 5.41 -5.19 -1.30
C LEU A 180 4.02 -5.41 -1.90
N TYR A 181 3.79 -4.87 -3.09
CA TYR A 181 2.57 -5.04 -3.86
C TYR A 181 2.84 -6.05 -4.96
N VAL A 182 2.19 -7.20 -4.91
CA VAL A 182 2.38 -8.28 -5.88
C VAL A 182 1.09 -8.51 -6.64
N LYS A 183 1.07 -8.18 -7.94
CA LYS A 183 -0.05 -8.49 -8.82
C LYS A 183 0.06 -9.94 -9.29
N ILE A 184 -0.94 -10.75 -8.96
CA ILE A 184 -1.01 -12.17 -9.31
C ILE A 184 -1.72 -12.35 -10.64
N SER A 185 -1.20 -13.27 -11.45
CA SER A 185 -1.79 -13.63 -12.74
C SER A 185 -3.24 -14.11 -12.59
N LYS A 186 -4.09 -13.75 -13.56
CA LYS A 186 -5.51 -14.12 -13.55
C LYS A 186 -5.71 -15.63 -13.44
N GLY A 187 -6.59 -16.04 -12.51
CA GLY A 187 -6.90 -17.45 -12.26
C GLY A 187 -5.81 -18.24 -11.53
N LYS A 188 -4.78 -17.57 -10.99
CA LYS A 188 -3.66 -18.18 -10.25
C LYS A 188 -3.54 -17.69 -8.82
N ALA A 189 -4.65 -17.27 -8.21
CA ALA A 189 -4.66 -16.73 -6.86
C ALA A 189 -4.03 -17.69 -5.84
N THR A 190 -4.45 -18.96 -5.81
CA THR A 190 -3.95 -19.94 -4.82
C THR A 190 -2.46 -20.23 -5.01
N GLU A 191 -2.03 -20.52 -6.23
CA GLU A 191 -0.62 -20.81 -6.53
C GLU A 191 0.27 -19.57 -6.35
N GLY A 192 -0.25 -18.40 -6.71
CA GLY A 192 0.40 -17.11 -6.56
C GLY A 192 0.65 -16.73 -5.11
N ILE A 193 -0.37 -16.82 -4.25
CA ILE A 193 -0.21 -16.58 -2.80
C ILE A 193 0.83 -17.54 -2.20
N ALA A 194 0.72 -18.83 -2.51
CA ALA A 194 1.63 -19.85 -1.98
C ALA A 194 3.08 -19.59 -2.43
N PHE A 195 3.27 -19.19 -3.70
CA PHE A 195 4.57 -18.83 -4.22
C PHE A 195 5.13 -17.58 -3.55
N VAL A 196 4.34 -16.49 -3.46
CA VAL A 196 4.75 -15.24 -2.80
C VAL A 196 5.18 -15.49 -1.36
N LYS A 197 4.38 -16.23 -0.60
CA LYS A 197 4.70 -16.57 0.80
C LYS A 197 6.01 -17.34 0.89
N LYS A 198 6.18 -18.40 0.08
CA LYS A 198 7.40 -19.20 0.06
C LYS A 198 8.62 -18.37 -0.33
N THR A 199 8.50 -17.48 -1.30
CA THR A 199 9.58 -16.61 -1.73
C THR A 199 9.96 -15.63 -0.62
N ILE A 200 9.00 -15.02 0.07
CA ILE A 200 9.31 -14.12 1.19
C ILE A 200 9.98 -14.89 2.33
N GLU A 201 9.52 -16.10 2.67
CA GLU A 201 10.13 -16.98 3.69
C GLU A 201 11.60 -17.35 3.37
N GLN A 202 12.03 -17.30 2.10
CA GLN A 202 13.44 -17.51 1.74
C GLN A 202 14.34 -16.34 2.12
N PHE A 203 13.78 -15.12 2.15
CA PHE A 203 14.52 -13.91 2.50
C PHE A 203 14.34 -13.55 3.98
N ASP A 204 13.17 -13.83 4.56
CA ASP A 204 12.82 -13.59 5.96
C ASP A 204 12.58 -14.91 6.69
N PHE A 205 13.68 -15.54 7.14
CA PHE A 205 13.64 -16.84 7.80
C PHE A 205 13.06 -16.77 9.24
N GLU A 206 13.17 -15.61 9.88
CA GLU A 206 12.78 -15.41 11.28
C GLU A 206 11.38 -14.82 11.43
N ASN A 207 10.96 -13.93 10.51
CA ASN A 207 9.64 -13.31 10.55
C ASN A 207 8.78 -13.80 9.38
N LYS A 208 7.63 -14.36 9.70
CA LYS A 208 6.61 -14.66 8.69
C LYS A 208 5.95 -13.34 8.30
N ALA A 209 6.22 -12.85 7.11
CA ALA A 209 5.54 -11.66 6.60
C ALA A 209 4.03 -11.86 6.62
N ASP A 210 3.32 -10.83 7.09
CA ASP A 210 1.87 -10.77 7.00
C ASP A 210 1.47 -10.48 5.55
N VAL A 211 0.72 -11.40 4.96
CA VAL A 211 0.27 -11.34 3.56
C VAL A 211 -1.25 -11.23 3.56
N TYR A 212 -1.76 -10.18 2.92
CA TYR A 212 -3.20 -9.92 2.80
C TYR A 212 -3.53 -9.37 1.41
N PHE A 213 -4.79 -9.47 1.00
CA PHE A 213 -5.21 -8.90 -0.28
C PHE A 213 -5.54 -7.41 -0.14
N LEU A 214 -5.23 -6.64 -1.17
CA LEU A 214 -5.53 -5.20 -1.19
C LEU A 214 -7.03 -4.91 -1.05
N ASN A 215 -7.91 -5.77 -1.58
CA ASN A 215 -9.36 -5.61 -1.43
C ASN A 215 -9.84 -5.73 0.03
N GLU A 216 -9.17 -6.54 0.86
CA GLU A 216 -9.51 -6.74 2.27
C GLU A 216 -9.31 -5.46 3.07
N ASN A 217 -8.30 -4.64 2.73
CA ASN A 217 -8.06 -3.35 3.37
C ASN A 217 -9.19 -2.34 3.17
N PHE A 218 -9.98 -2.46 2.09
CA PHE A 218 -11.10 -1.55 1.80
C PHE A 218 -12.45 -2.06 2.28
N SER A 219 -12.54 -3.33 2.66
CA SER A 219 -13.70 -3.89 3.34
C SER A 219 -13.49 -3.85 4.85
N THR A 220 -14.47 -3.36 5.61
CA THR A 220 -14.51 -3.66 7.04
C THR A 220 -14.64 -5.17 7.21
N THR A 221 -13.51 -5.83 7.52
CA THR A 221 -13.34 -7.23 7.95
C THR A 221 -13.30 -8.29 6.84
N VAL A 222 -12.10 -8.81 6.53
CA VAL A 222 -11.61 -10.19 6.77
C VAL A 222 -10.07 -10.14 6.63
N CYS A 223 -9.31 -10.43 7.68
CA CYS A 223 -7.90 -10.83 7.52
C CYS A 223 -7.88 -12.36 7.43
N VAL A 224 -7.51 -12.91 6.28
CA VAL A 224 -7.25 -14.36 6.19
C VAL A 224 -5.81 -14.61 6.65
N SER A 225 -5.62 -14.91 7.94
CA SER A 225 -4.34 -15.43 8.41
C SER A 225 -4.25 -16.92 8.08
N ALA A 226 -3.42 -17.28 7.09
CA ALA A 226 -3.12 -18.68 6.79
C ALA A 226 -1.96 -19.17 7.68
N LYS A 227 -2.27 -19.60 8.90
CA LYS A 227 -1.37 -20.49 9.65
C LYS A 227 -1.52 -21.91 9.10
N ALA A 228 -0.40 -22.60 8.93
CA ALA A 228 -0.37 -23.93 8.34
C ALA A 228 -1.33 -24.88 9.08
N GLY A 229 -2.43 -25.27 8.43
CA GLY A 229 -3.35 -26.30 8.89
C GLY A 229 -4.71 -25.85 9.44
N GLU A 230 -4.94 -24.57 9.72
CA GLU A 230 -6.23 -24.11 10.28
C GLU A 230 -6.74 -22.86 9.54
N ILE A 231 -7.94 -22.98 8.95
CA ILE A 231 -8.68 -21.86 8.36
C ILE A 231 -9.52 -21.25 9.48
N SER A 232 -9.06 -20.14 10.06
CA SER A 232 -9.80 -19.41 11.08
C SER A 232 -10.45 -18.16 10.48
N ILE A 233 -11.79 -18.14 10.41
CA ILE A 233 -12.58 -16.97 10.01
C ILE A 233 -12.87 -16.15 11.27
N GLY A 234 -12.13 -15.06 11.47
CA GLY A 234 -12.35 -14.12 12.58
C GLY A 234 -12.99 -12.83 12.10
N LEU A 235 -14.07 -12.40 12.75
CA LEU A 235 -14.65 -11.05 12.57
C LEU A 235 -14.14 -10.15 13.70
N TYR A 236 -13.35 -9.12 13.39
CA TYR A 236 -12.85 -8.18 14.42
C TYR A 236 -12.91 -6.71 13.98
N GLY A 237 -13.25 -5.85 14.95
CA GLY A 237 -13.21 -4.38 14.88
C GLY A 237 -11.86 -3.80 15.32
N PRO A 238 -11.69 -2.47 15.32
CA PRO A 238 -10.38 -1.83 15.29
C PRO A 238 -9.69 -1.82 16.66
N GLY A 239 -8.51 -2.41 16.72
CA GLY A 239 -7.55 -2.27 17.84
C GLY A 239 -7.33 -3.56 18.62
N PHE A 240 -6.10 -4.06 18.56
CA PHE A 240 -5.55 -5.25 19.25
C PHE A 240 -5.89 -6.63 18.66
N CYS A 241 -4.89 -7.22 18.01
CA CYS A 241 -4.86 -8.63 17.65
C CYS A 241 -4.53 -9.46 18.92
N HIS A 242 -5.55 -9.89 19.66
CA HIS A 242 -5.41 -10.99 20.61
C HIS A 242 -5.96 -12.27 19.95
N ILE A 243 -5.06 -13.21 19.66
CA ILE A 243 -5.42 -14.56 19.22
C ILE A 243 -6.00 -15.30 20.43
N LEU A 244 -7.34 -15.33 20.54
CA LEU A 244 -8.01 -16.29 21.42
C LEU A 244 -8.11 -17.62 20.65
N SER A 245 -7.18 -18.53 20.92
CA SER A 245 -7.30 -19.92 20.46
C SER A 245 -8.40 -20.61 21.26
N TRP A 246 -9.53 -20.93 20.61
CA TRP A 246 -10.48 -21.91 21.12
C TRP A 246 -10.32 -23.18 20.28
N SER A 247 -9.63 -24.17 20.83
CA SER A 247 -9.57 -25.51 20.28
C SER A 247 -10.94 -26.18 20.45
N ILE A 248 -11.81 -26.11 19.45
CA ILE A 248 -13.00 -26.97 19.42
C ILE A 248 -12.55 -28.33 18.89
N GLY A 249 -12.31 -29.26 19.81
CA GLY A 249 -12.13 -30.66 19.48
C GLY A 249 -13.41 -31.22 18.86
N LEU A 250 -13.27 -32.00 17.79
CA LEU A 250 -14.33 -32.67 17.02
C LEU A 250 -15.09 -33.78 17.78
N GLY A 251 -15.30 -33.64 19.10
CA GLY A 251 -15.87 -34.68 19.98
C GLY A 251 -17.32 -34.47 20.46
N ASP A 252 -17.83 -33.23 20.55
CA ASP A 252 -19.03 -32.97 21.39
C ASP A 252 -20.31 -32.59 20.62
N LEU A 253 -20.46 -33.09 19.39
CA LEU A 253 -21.72 -32.97 18.63
C LEU A 253 -22.75 -34.07 18.97
N TYR A 254 -22.84 -34.51 20.22
CA TYR A 254 -23.94 -35.35 20.71
C TYR A 254 -24.18 -35.15 22.21
N SER A 255 -24.87 -34.08 22.59
CA SER A 255 -25.97 -34.13 23.57
C SER A 255 -26.49 -32.73 23.84
N GLY A 256 -27.76 -32.51 23.50
CA GLY A 256 -28.47 -31.32 23.93
C GLY A 256 -28.67 -31.33 25.44
N THR A 257 -28.53 -30.17 26.06
CA THR A 257 -29.53 -29.62 27.00
C THR A 257 -29.05 -28.26 27.49
N ALA A 258 -29.90 -27.26 27.29
CA ALA A 258 -29.76 -25.93 27.82
C ALA A 258 -29.78 -25.95 29.36
N LYS A 259 -28.82 -25.28 30.00
CA LYS A 259 -29.02 -24.72 31.35
C LYS A 259 -28.28 -23.38 31.53
N LYS A 260 -29.08 -22.40 31.97
CA LYS A 260 -28.67 -21.12 32.56
C LYS A 260 -27.80 -21.34 33.80
N GLY A 261 -26.86 -20.43 34.08
CA GLY A 261 -26.20 -20.37 35.40
C GLY A 261 -25.09 -19.33 35.53
N ASN A 262 -25.39 -18.29 36.32
CA ASN A 262 -24.61 -17.16 36.83
C ASN A 262 -23.13 -17.34 37.24
N TRP A 263 -22.38 -16.24 37.02
CA TRP A 263 -21.36 -15.59 37.87
C TRP A 263 -20.49 -16.45 38.80
N CYS A 264 -19.20 -16.58 38.43
CA CYS A 264 -18.02 -16.07 39.14
C CYS A 264 -16.82 -16.13 38.18
#